data_AF-A0A926YNB0-F1
#
_entry.id   AF-A0A926YNB0-F1
#
_cell.length_a   1.000
_cell.length_b   1.000
_cell.length_c   1.000
_cell.angle_alpha   90.00
_cell.angle_beta   90.00
_cell.angle_gamma   90.00
#
_symmetry.space_group_name_H-M   'P 1'
#
loop_
_entity.id
_entity.type
_entity.pdbx_description
1 polymer ?
#
loop_
_entity_poly.entity_id
_entity_poly.type
_entity_poly.pdbx_seq_one_letter_code
_entity_poly.pdbx_strand_id
1 'polypeptide(L)'
;MDAAQAGVGNIQLGQLALQRASAPQVKQFAQAEINEQTQAKTELARIGPQIGITPPTTPAPRHQAALARLSQLSGQEFDRAYLDEGGVNAHLENASIYQREAAFGQNPDLLTLVNKGLPTIRQHFETASTLTNYKFAQVPRKYNNTQGGSGASLPQASPVPARAQ
;
A
#
# COMPACT_ATOMS: atom_id res chain seq x y z
N MET A 1 -8.88 -5.07 11.33
CA MET A 1 -7.95 -6.20 11.57
C MET A 1 -7.05 -6.45 10.36
N ASP A 2 -7.61 -6.43 9.14
CA ASP A 2 -6.87 -6.69 7.90
C ASP A 2 -5.62 -5.81 7.70
N ALA A 3 -5.72 -4.50 7.95
CA ALA A 3 -4.59 -3.57 7.84
C ALA A 3 -3.40 -3.97 8.75
N ALA A 4 -3.69 -4.41 9.97
CA ALA A 4 -2.67 -4.74 10.95
C ALA A 4 -2.01 -6.09 10.65
N GLN A 5 -2.77 -7.07 10.13
CA GLN A 5 -2.18 -8.32 9.62
C GLN A 5 -1.34 -8.07 8.37
N ALA A 6 -1.74 -7.11 7.53
CA ALA A 6 -0.95 -6.68 6.39
C ALA A 6 0.38 -6.07 6.82
N GLY A 7 0.36 -5.16 7.80
CA GLY A 7 1.59 -4.58 8.33
C GLY A 7 2.57 -5.60 8.91
N VAL A 8 2.08 -6.61 9.65
CA VAL A 8 2.93 -7.72 10.11
C VAL A 8 3.56 -8.50 8.95
N GLY A 9 2.78 -8.77 7.89
CA GLY A 9 3.27 -9.42 6.67
C GLY A 9 4.34 -8.61 5.95
N ASN A 10 4.10 -7.30 5.77
CA ASN A 10 5.02 -6.40 5.09
C ASN A 10 6.36 -6.27 5.84
N ILE A 11 6.35 -6.22 7.18
CA ILE A 11 7.58 -6.25 7.99
C ILE A 11 8.39 -7.52 7.69
N GLN A 12 7.74 -8.69 7.70
CA GLN A 12 8.43 -9.96 7.45
C GLN A 12 8.96 -10.05 6.01
N LEU A 13 8.19 -9.57 5.02
CA LEU A 13 8.64 -9.51 3.62
C LEU A 13 9.84 -8.57 3.47
N GLY A 14 9.83 -7.41 4.13
CA GLY A 14 10.96 -6.49 4.17
C GLY A 14 12.19 -7.13 4.79
N GLN A 15 12.05 -7.87 5.90
CA GLN A 15 13.15 -8.57 6.54
C GLN A 15 13.77 -9.63 5.62
N LEU A 16 12.93 -10.37 4.90
CA LEU A 16 13.39 -11.30 3.87
C LEU A 16 14.16 -10.57 2.76
N ALA A 17 13.69 -9.40 2.34
CA ALA A 17 14.35 -8.60 1.32
C ALA A 17 15.71 -8.05 1.75
N LEU A 18 15.88 -7.63 3.01
CA LEU A 18 17.21 -7.24 3.51
C LEU A 18 18.24 -8.37 3.40
N GLN A 19 17.80 -9.62 3.54
CA GLN A 19 18.65 -10.81 3.46
C GLN A 19 18.93 -11.24 2.01
N ARG A 20 17.91 -11.21 1.14
CA ARG A 20 17.97 -11.85 -0.19
C ARG A 20 18.12 -10.90 -1.37
N ALA A 21 17.79 -9.63 -1.20
CA ALA A 21 17.85 -8.68 -2.31
C ALA A 21 19.28 -8.50 -2.81
N SER A 22 19.45 -8.41 -4.12
CA SER A 22 20.75 -8.17 -4.74
C SER A 22 20.99 -6.69 -5.03
N ALA A 23 19.94 -5.95 -5.37
CA ALA A 23 20.01 -4.53 -5.64
C ALA A 23 20.00 -3.69 -4.33
N PRO A 24 20.96 -2.75 -4.16
CA PRO A 24 20.98 -1.86 -3.00
C PRO A 24 19.70 -1.03 -2.82
N GLN A 25 19.08 -0.60 -3.93
CA GLN A 25 17.83 0.16 -3.92
C GLN A 25 16.66 -0.66 -3.36
N VAL A 26 16.65 -1.98 -3.59
CA VAL A 26 15.62 -2.87 -3.06
C VAL A 26 15.78 -3.04 -1.55
N LYS A 27 17.01 -3.12 -1.05
CA LYS A 27 17.27 -3.15 0.40
C LYS A 27 16.88 -1.83 1.07
N GLN A 28 17.18 -0.71 0.44
CA GLN A 28 16.79 0.61 0.94
C GLN A 28 15.26 0.74 1.01
N PHE A 29 14.56 0.31 -0.04
CA PHE A 29 13.10 0.24 -0.05
C PHE A 29 12.58 -0.64 1.09
N ALA A 30 13.11 -1.86 1.23
CA ALA A 30 12.71 -2.78 2.29
C ALA A 30 12.94 -2.23 3.71
N GLN A 31 14.02 -1.48 3.93
CA GLN A 31 14.26 -0.84 5.22
C GLN A 31 13.24 0.27 5.51
N ALA A 32 12.86 1.05 4.49
CA ALA A 32 11.84 2.08 4.63
C ALA A 32 10.48 1.46 5.01
N GLU A 33 10.08 0.38 4.33
CA GLU A 33 8.87 -0.40 4.63
C GLU A 33 8.83 -0.88 6.08
N ILE A 34 9.93 -1.51 6.54
CA ILE A 34 10.02 -2.01 7.92
C ILE A 34 9.83 -0.87 8.92
N ASN A 35 10.46 0.28 8.68
CA ASN A 35 10.40 1.41 9.59
C ASN A 35 8.97 1.97 9.70
N GLU A 36 8.31 2.19 8.55
CA GLU A 36 6.94 2.70 8.49
C GLU A 36 5.96 1.72 9.16
N GLN A 37 5.99 0.45 8.78
CA GLN A 37 5.07 -0.55 9.33
C GLN A 37 5.31 -0.80 10.83
N THR A 38 6.56 -0.73 11.29
CA THR A 38 6.89 -0.83 12.71
C THR A 38 6.33 0.35 13.49
N GLN A 39 6.42 1.57 12.95
CA GLN A 39 5.84 2.76 13.55
C GLN A 39 4.30 2.67 13.60
N ALA A 40 3.67 2.28 12.49
CA ALA A 40 2.21 2.10 12.41
C ALA A 40 1.72 1.04 13.40
N LYS A 41 2.42 -0.11 13.49
CA LYS A 41 2.13 -1.17 14.47
C LYS A 41 2.27 -0.68 15.91
N THR A 42 3.29 0.13 16.20
CA THR A 42 3.53 0.68 17.55
C THR A 42 2.40 1.63 17.95
N GLU A 43 2.00 2.52 17.05
CA GLU A 43 0.90 3.44 17.31
C GLU A 43 -0.44 2.71 17.44
N LEU A 44 -0.69 1.70 16.60
CA LEU A 44 -1.88 0.86 16.71
C LEU A 44 -1.92 0.09 18.04
N ALA A 45 -0.77 -0.41 18.51
CA ALA A 45 -0.69 -1.07 19.82
C ALA A 45 -0.96 -0.11 20.98
N ARG A 46 -0.62 1.18 20.83
CA ARG A 46 -0.91 2.22 21.81
C ARG A 46 -2.41 2.53 21.89
N ILE A 47 -3.09 2.68 20.75
CA ILE A 47 -4.51 3.05 20.72
C ILE A 47 -5.46 1.85 20.83
N GLY A 48 -5.01 0.65 20.45
CA GLY A 48 -5.81 -0.57 20.41
C GLY A 48 -6.63 -0.84 21.68
N PRO A 49 -6.03 -0.84 22.88
CA PRO A 49 -6.75 -1.04 24.13
C PRO A 49 -7.83 0.02 24.40
N GLN A 50 -7.61 1.27 23.95
CA GLN A 50 -8.55 2.38 24.13
C GLN A 50 -9.80 2.21 23.26
N ILE A 51 -9.67 1.44 22.17
CA ILE A 51 -10.71 1.25 21.15
C ILE A 51 -11.21 -0.20 21.08
N GLY A 52 -10.83 -1.04 22.05
CA GLY A 52 -11.26 -2.43 22.15
C GLY A 52 -10.67 -3.36 21.09
N ILE A 53 -9.55 -3.00 20.46
CA ILE A 53 -8.89 -3.79 19.42
C ILE A 53 -7.59 -4.37 19.97
N THR A 54 -7.41 -5.68 19.82
CA THR A 54 -6.11 -6.34 20.00
C THR A 54 -5.41 -6.47 18.65
N PRO A 55 -4.26 -5.84 18.43
CA PRO A 55 -3.55 -5.97 17.17
C PRO A 55 -3.11 -7.43 16.93
N PRO A 56 -3.22 -7.94 15.71
CA PRO A 56 -2.73 -9.25 15.34
C PRO A 56 -1.20 -9.32 15.47
N THR A 57 -0.70 -10.50 15.83
CA THR A 57 0.73 -10.81 15.90
C THR A 57 1.22 -11.65 14.72
N THR A 58 0.30 -12.14 13.90
CA THR A 58 0.59 -13.02 12.76
C THR A 58 0.17 -12.37 11.44
N PRO A 59 0.93 -12.61 10.37
CA PRO A 59 0.57 -12.13 9.05
C PRO A 59 -0.65 -12.88 8.49
N ALA A 60 -1.42 -12.22 7.62
CA ALA A 60 -2.53 -12.87 6.91
C ALA A 60 -2.02 -14.00 5.98
N PRO A 61 -2.85 -15.02 5.67
CA PRO A 61 -2.44 -16.18 4.86
C PRO A 61 -1.77 -15.81 3.52
N ARG A 62 -2.22 -14.75 2.85
CA ARG A 62 -1.60 -14.28 1.60
C ARG A 62 -0.12 -13.90 1.76
N HIS A 63 0.23 -13.24 2.87
CA HIS A 63 1.63 -12.85 3.13
C HIS A 63 2.47 -14.06 3.53
N GLN A 64 1.88 -15.04 4.22
CA GLN A 64 2.56 -16.31 4.51
C GLN A 64 2.90 -17.04 3.21
N ALA A 65 1.96 -17.11 2.26
CA ALA A 65 2.19 -17.67 0.94
C ALA A 65 3.25 -16.88 0.14
N ALA A 66 3.20 -15.55 0.19
CA ALA A 66 4.21 -14.69 -0.42
C ALA A 66 5.60 -14.95 0.18
N LEU A 67 5.74 -14.99 1.50
CA LEU A 67 6.99 -15.31 2.19
C LEU A 67 7.54 -16.67 1.76
N ALA A 68 6.69 -17.69 1.73
CA ALA A 68 7.08 -19.04 1.30
C ALA A 68 7.60 -19.02 -0.14
N ARG A 69 6.87 -18.37 -1.07
CA ARG A 69 7.28 -18.24 -2.48
C ARG A 69 8.59 -17.48 -2.64
N LEU A 70 8.68 -16.27 -2.08
CA LEU A 70 9.84 -15.38 -2.23
C LEU A 70 11.09 -15.96 -1.56
N SER A 71 10.94 -16.77 -0.50
CA SER A 71 12.07 -17.43 0.16
C SER A 71 12.85 -18.39 -0.75
N GLN A 72 12.24 -18.84 -1.84
CA GLN A 72 12.88 -19.74 -2.81
C GLN A 72 13.62 -18.98 -3.91
N LEU A 73 13.44 -17.66 -4.00
CA LEU A 73 14.03 -16.83 -5.03
C LEU A 73 15.36 -16.23 -4.56
N SER A 74 16.15 -15.76 -5.52
CA SER A 74 17.41 -15.05 -5.25
C SER A 74 17.73 -14.06 -6.38
N GLY A 75 18.67 -13.16 -6.12
CA GLY A 75 19.17 -12.24 -7.14
C GLY A 75 18.08 -11.34 -7.72
N GLN A 76 18.16 -11.10 -9.03
CA GLN A 76 17.21 -10.24 -9.73
C GLN A 76 15.77 -10.78 -9.74
N GLU A 77 15.60 -12.10 -9.72
CA GLU A 77 14.27 -12.71 -9.66
C GLU A 77 13.59 -12.40 -8.31
N PHE A 78 14.35 -12.50 -7.22
CA PHE A 78 13.88 -12.08 -5.90
C PHE A 78 13.54 -10.59 -5.88
N ASP A 79 14.45 -9.73 -6.37
CA ASP A 79 14.27 -8.28 -6.36
C ASP A 79 12.96 -7.88 -7.05
N ARG A 80 12.69 -8.45 -8.23
CA ARG A 80 11.46 -8.19 -8.97
C ARG A 80 10.23 -8.70 -8.24
N ALA A 81 10.25 -9.97 -7.79
CA ALA A 81 9.10 -10.57 -7.11
C ALA A 81 8.75 -9.85 -5.80
N TYR A 82 9.76 -9.34 -5.08
CA TYR A 82 9.56 -8.55 -3.88
C TYR A 82 8.97 -7.18 -4.17
N LEU A 83 9.48 -6.45 -5.17
CA LEU A 83 8.93 -5.14 -5.52
C LEU A 83 7.50 -5.23 -6.08
N ASP A 84 7.17 -6.29 -6.81
CA ASP A 84 5.80 -6.52 -7.29
C ASP A 84 4.84 -6.81 -6.11
N GLU A 85 5.25 -7.70 -5.19
CA GLU A 85 4.40 -8.14 -4.07
C GLU A 85 4.38 -7.15 -2.90
N GLY A 86 5.53 -6.90 -2.29
CA GLY A 86 5.69 -6.04 -1.11
C GLY A 86 5.77 -4.55 -1.42
N GLY A 87 6.00 -4.19 -2.69
CA GLY A 87 5.94 -2.82 -3.17
C GLY A 87 4.57 -2.50 -3.78
N VAL A 88 4.36 -2.83 -5.04
CA VAL A 88 3.19 -2.39 -5.81
C VAL A 88 1.87 -2.93 -5.24
N ASN A 89 1.73 -4.25 -5.10
CA ASN A 89 0.46 -4.87 -4.68
C ASN A 89 0.08 -4.50 -3.25
N ALA A 90 1.04 -4.60 -2.31
CA ALA A 90 0.83 -4.23 -0.91
C ALA A 90 0.37 -2.77 -0.76
N HIS A 91 0.94 -1.85 -1.54
CA HIS A 91 0.57 -0.43 -1.43
C HIS A 91 -0.76 -0.08 -2.07
N LEU A 92 -1.16 -0.77 -3.14
CA LEU A 92 -2.51 -0.64 -3.69
C LEU A 92 -3.57 -1.12 -2.68
N GLU A 93 -3.30 -2.24 -2.01
CA GLU A 93 -4.18 -2.76 -0.97
C GLU A 93 -4.25 -1.82 0.23
N ASN A 94 -3.09 -1.40 0.76
CA ASN A 94 -3.01 -0.47 1.89
C ASN A 94 -3.70 0.87 1.57
N ALA A 95 -3.53 1.41 0.37
CA ALA A 95 -4.21 2.64 -0.05
C ALA A 95 -5.74 2.47 -0.02
N SER A 96 -6.27 1.36 -0.53
CA SER A 96 -7.70 1.06 -0.50
C SER A 96 -8.24 0.94 0.93
N ILE A 97 -7.52 0.24 1.80
CA ILE A 97 -7.89 0.07 3.21
C ILE A 97 -7.87 1.42 3.94
N TYR A 98 -6.79 2.19 3.78
CA TYR A 98 -6.64 3.49 4.45
C TYR A 98 -7.66 4.51 3.93
N GLN A 99 -7.93 4.55 2.62
CA GLN A 99 -8.95 5.44 2.06
C GLN A 99 -10.34 5.10 2.57
N ARG A 100 -10.68 3.80 2.68
CA ARG A 100 -11.94 3.36 3.26
C ARG A 100 -12.05 3.78 4.73
N GLU A 101 -11.02 3.55 5.52
CA GLU A 101 -11.03 3.93 6.94
C GLU A 101 -11.08 5.46 7.11
N ALA A 102 -10.38 6.22 6.27
CA ALA A 102 -10.45 7.69 6.28
C ALA A 102 -11.86 8.22 5.90
N ALA A 103 -12.58 7.52 5.03
CA ALA A 103 -13.90 7.94 4.57
C ALA A 103 -15.05 7.53 5.50
N PHE A 104 -14.94 6.36 6.15
CA PHE A 104 -16.06 5.74 6.88
C PHE A 104 -15.73 5.41 8.35
N GLY A 105 -14.47 5.56 8.77
CA GLY A 105 -14.05 5.33 10.13
C GLY A 105 -14.69 6.33 11.09
N GLN A 106 -15.00 5.87 12.30
CA GLN A 106 -15.67 6.69 13.32
C GLN A 106 -14.75 7.00 14.51
N ASN A 107 -13.67 6.23 14.67
CA ASN A 107 -12.77 6.42 15.79
C ASN A 107 -11.72 7.51 15.47
N PRO A 108 -11.67 8.62 16.23
CA PRO A 108 -10.80 9.76 15.92
C PRO A 108 -9.30 9.42 16.01
N ASP A 109 -8.89 8.53 16.91
CA ASP A 109 -7.50 8.11 17.04
C ASP A 109 -7.07 7.25 15.84
N LEU A 110 -7.96 6.35 15.39
CA LEU A 110 -7.74 5.52 14.20
C LEU A 110 -7.71 6.38 12.92
N LEU A 111 -8.62 7.34 12.79
CA LEU A 111 -8.62 8.30 11.68
C LEU A 111 -7.32 9.12 11.65
N THR A 112 -6.80 9.51 12.81
CA THR A 112 -5.51 10.21 12.90
C THR A 112 -4.35 9.35 12.42
N LEU A 113 -4.30 8.08 12.83
CA LEU A 113 -3.28 7.13 12.37
C LEU A 113 -3.33 6.92 10.85
N VAL A 114 -4.53 6.70 10.31
CA VAL A 114 -4.76 6.46 8.89
C VAL A 114 -4.36 7.67 8.04
N ASN A 115 -4.82 8.87 8.41
CA ASN A 115 -4.50 10.09 7.66
C ASN A 115 -2.99 10.39 7.65
N LYS A 116 -2.27 10.05 8.72
CA LYS A 116 -0.80 10.19 8.78
C LYS A 116 -0.07 9.21 7.85
N GLY A 117 -0.63 8.02 7.60
CA GLY A 117 0.02 7.00 6.75
C GLY A 117 -0.23 7.16 5.25
N LEU A 118 -1.33 7.80 4.84
CA LEU A 118 -1.68 7.97 3.41
C LEU A 118 -0.56 8.60 2.54
N PRO A 119 0.15 9.66 2.97
CA PRO A 119 1.27 10.21 2.18
C PRO A 119 2.42 9.21 2.01
N THR A 120 2.72 8.43 3.05
CA THR A 120 3.81 7.44 2.99
C THR A 120 3.47 6.28 2.07
N ILE A 121 2.23 5.77 2.14
CA ILE A 121 1.74 4.73 1.23
C ILE A 121 1.88 5.17 -0.22
N ARG A 122 1.53 6.43 -0.53
CA ARG A 122 1.69 7.00 -1.87
C ARG A 122 3.16 7.05 -2.29
N GLN A 123 4.04 7.55 -1.43
CA GLN A 123 5.46 7.66 -1.72
C GLN A 123 6.11 6.29 -1.98
N HIS A 124 5.75 5.29 -1.19
CA HIS A 124 6.25 3.92 -1.33
C HIS A 124 5.74 3.27 -2.62
N PHE A 125 4.46 3.46 -2.97
CA PHE A 125 3.91 3.04 -4.25
C PHE A 125 4.64 3.66 -5.45
N GLU A 126 4.93 4.97 -5.41
CA GLU A 126 5.66 5.67 -6.48
C GLU A 126 7.09 5.14 -6.62
N THR A 127 7.75 4.89 -5.49
CA THR A 127 9.11 4.30 -5.47
C THR A 127 9.11 2.89 -6.06
N ALA A 128 8.23 2.01 -5.57
CA ALA A 128 8.10 0.65 -6.07
C ALA A 128 7.75 0.62 -7.56
N SER A 129 6.86 1.51 -8.00
CA SER A 129 6.46 1.63 -9.40
C SER A 129 7.63 2.08 -10.29
N THR A 130 8.47 2.98 -9.79
CA THR A 130 9.67 3.42 -10.50
C THR A 130 10.68 2.27 -10.63
N LEU A 131 10.92 1.53 -9.54
CA LEU A 131 11.88 0.42 -9.52
C LEU A 131 11.44 -0.78 -10.38
N THR A 132 10.14 -1.01 -10.52
CA THR A 132 9.55 -2.08 -11.34
C THR A 132 9.23 -1.66 -12.77
N ASN A 133 9.36 -0.36 -13.07
CA ASN A 133 8.75 0.26 -14.27
C ASN A 133 7.26 -0.10 -14.39
N TYR A 134 6.57 -0.26 -13.25
CA TYR A 134 5.15 -0.52 -13.19
C TYR A 134 4.39 0.67 -13.74
N LYS A 135 3.67 0.42 -14.84
CA LYS A 135 2.93 1.46 -15.56
C LYS A 135 1.47 1.46 -15.12
N PHE A 136 1.20 1.88 -13.88
CA PHE A 136 -0.14 2.39 -13.59
C PHE A 136 -0.25 3.75 -14.25
N ALA A 137 -0.75 3.79 -15.49
CA ALA A 137 -1.00 5.04 -16.21
C ALA A 137 0.19 6.02 -16.27
N GLN A 138 1.11 5.81 -17.22
CA GLN A 138 1.40 6.97 -18.06
C GLN A 138 0.08 7.32 -18.73
N VAL A 139 -0.74 8.17 -18.10
CA VAL A 139 -1.70 8.94 -18.86
C VAL A 139 -0.83 9.63 -19.93
N PRO A 140 -1.09 9.43 -21.23
CA PRO A 140 -0.32 10.11 -22.25
C PRO A 140 -0.22 11.59 -21.87
N ARG A 141 0.97 12.19 -21.97
CA ARG A 141 1.21 13.62 -21.64
C ARG A 141 0.16 14.59 -22.22
N LYS A 142 -0.59 14.14 -23.23
CA LYS A 142 -1.79 14.81 -23.78
C LYS A 142 -2.86 15.21 -22.75
N TYR A 143 -2.86 14.65 -21.54
CA TYR A 143 -3.84 15.00 -20.49
C TYR A 143 -3.24 15.76 -19.30
N ASN A 144 -1.94 16.05 -19.30
CA ASN A 144 -1.28 16.78 -18.21
C ASN A 144 -1.12 18.28 -18.54
N ASN A 145 -2.17 18.90 -19.08
CA ASN A 145 -2.20 20.35 -19.27
C ASN A 145 -3.16 20.99 -18.26
N THR A 146 -2.61 21.33 -17.10
CA THR A 146 -3.13 22.42 -16.26
C THR A 146 -1.98 23.38 -16.00
N GLN A 147 -1.70 24.23 -16.99
CA GLN A 147 -1.40 25.62 -16.70
C GLN A 147 -2.69 26.42 -16.80
N GLY A 148 -2.82 27.43 -15.93
CA GLY A 148 -4.06 28.13 -15.60
C GLY A 148 -4.85 28.69 -16.78
N GLY A 149 -6.16 28.74 -16.61
CA GLY A 149 -7.08 29.36 -17.56
C GLY A 149 -8.51 28.92 -17.33
N SER A 150 -9.31 29.84 -16.82
CA SER A 150 -10.75 29.77 -16.56
C SER A 150 -11.58 29.19 -17.72
N GLY A 151 -12.60 28.37 -17.36
CA GLY A 151 -13.85 28.26 -18.13
C GLY A 151 -14.09 26.97 -18.93
N ALA A 152 -15.15 26.25 -18.56
CA ALA A 152 -16.15 25.58 -19.42
C ALA A 152 -16.52 24.13 -19.00
N SER A 153 -17.71 24.03 -18.40
CA SER A 153 -18.80 23.06 -18.62
C SER A 153 -18.55 21.55 -18.57
N LEU A 154 -19.10 20.91 -17.53
CA LEU A 154 -19.32 19.46 -17.41
C LEU A 154 -20.33 18.96 -18.45
N PRO A 155 -20.13 17.80 -19.13
CA PRO A 155 -21.18 17.13 -19.86
C PRO A 155 -22.05 16.26 -18.93
N GLN A 156 -23.36 16.33 -19.13
CA GLN A 156 -24.40 15.62 -18.39
C GLN A 156 -24.36 14.09 -18.62
N ALA A 157 -24.71 13.34 -17.57
CA ALA A 157 -24.87 11.89 -17.61
C ALA A 157 -26.10 11.46 -18.44
N SER A 158 -25.95 10.39 -19.22
CA SER A 158 -27.07 9.71 -19.88
C SER A 158 -27.62 8.57 -19.01
N PRO A 159 -28.93 8.26 -19.07
CA PRO A 159 -29.60 7.36 -18.12
C PRO A 159 -29.48 5.87 -18.47
N VAL A 160 -29.53 5.03 -17.44
CA VAL A 160 -29.50 3.55 -17.50
C VAL A 160 -30.86 3.02 -18.00
N PRO A 161 -30.91 2.03 -18.92
CA PRO A 161 -32.18 1.43 -19.35
C PRO A 161 -32.73 0.41 -18.34
N ALA A 162 -34.05 0.43 -18.17
CA ALA A 162 -34.80 -0.43 -17.26
C ALA A 162 -34.91 -1.88 -17.77
N ARG A 163 -34.90 -2.83 -16.82
CA ARG A 163 -35.01 -4.27 -17.03
C ARG A 163 -36.49 -4.66 -17.13
N ALA A 164 -36.91 -5.31 -18.22
CA ALA A 164 -38.24 -5.89 -18.37
C ALA A 164 -38.27 -7.34 -17.87
N GLN A 165 -39.39 -7.71 -17.23
CA GLN A 165 -39.78 -9.09 -16.90
C GLN A 165 -40.33 -9.79 -18.14
#